data_AF-A0A429JJR8-F1
#
_entry.id   AF-A0A429JJR8-F1
#
_cell.length_a   1.000
_cell.length_b   1.000
_cell.length_c   1.000
_cell.angle_alpha   90.00
_cell.angle_beta   90.00
_cell.angle_gamma   90.00
#
_symmetry.space_group_name_H-M   'P 1'
#
loop_
_entity.id
_entity.type
_entity.pdbx_description
1 polymer ?
#
loop_
_entity_poly.entity_id
_entity_poly.type
_entity_poly.pdbx_seq_one_letter_code
_entity_poly.pdbx_strand_id
1 'polypeptide(L)'
;MRAALRGVLPDHAVPTAYVLLDALPLTPNHKIDRAALPDPLTARETGPAAGARGAGPLERAVAEAWREVLGTGAVALDDNFFDLGGTSLRVAAVHERLTRTVAPGLRMTDLYRAPTIRSLVRLIGSGREDSAAAAARGARRRTAARGGARRAAARTRPAGPPPHPQQPAGGTSD
;
A
#
# COMPACT_ATOMS: atom_id res chain seq x y z
N MET A 1 -9.36 -8.04 -24.39
CA MET A 1 -8.98 -7.14 -25.50
C MET A 1 -7.69 -6.37 -25.22
N ARG A 2 -7.61 -5.51 -24.19
CA ARG A 2 -6.40 -4.72 -23.87
C ARG A 2 -5.11 -5.54 -23.68
N ALA A 3 -5.17 -6.66 -22.95
CA ALA A 3 -3.99 -7.50 -22.71
C ALA A 3 -3.39 -8.07 -24.01
N ALA A 4 -4.24 -8.39 -24.99
CA ALA A 4 -3.78 -8.83 -26.31
C ALA A 4 -3.09 -7.69 -27.07
N LEU A 5 -3.62 -6.45 -26.97
CA LEU A 5 -3.07 -5.27 -27.64
C LEU A 5 -1.69 -4.86 -27.11
N ARG A 6 -1.39 -5.07 -25.82
CA ARG A 6 -0.07 -4.78 -25.24
C ARG A 6 1.07 -5.64 -25.80
N GLY A 7 0.75 -6.80 -26.39
CA GLY A 7 1.75 -7.64 -27.06
C GLY A 7 2.14 -7.15 -28.46
N VAL A 8 1.37 -6.21 -29.03
CA VAL A 8 1.48 -5.79 -30.43
C VAL A 8 1.56 -4.28 -30.63
N LEU A 9 1.24 -3.49 -29.60
CA LEU A 9 1.28 -2.03 -29.62
C LEU A 9 2.20 -1.50 -28.50
N PRO A 10 2.94 -0.40 -28.76
CA PRO A 10 3.58 0.37 -27.70
C PRO A 10 2.55 0.83 -26.66
N ASP A 11 2.98 0.98 -25.39
CA ASP A 11 2.07 1.31 -24.28
C ASP A 11 1.23 2.58 -24.53
N HIS A 12 1.79 3.59 -25.19
CA HIS A 12 1.11 4.85 -25.50
C HIS A 12 0.05 4.73 -26.61
N ALA A 13 0.08 3.66 -27.40
CA ALA A 13 -0.86 3.41 -28.48
C ALA A 13 -2.01 2.50 -28.07
N VAL A 14 -2.02 1.99 -26.83
CA VAL A 14 -3.09 1.15 -26.30
C VAL A 14 -4.26 2.06 -25.86
N PRO A 15 -5.46 1.97 -26.49
CA PRO A 15 -6.59 2.88 -26.21
C PRO A 15 -7.00 2.86 -24.75
N THR A 16 -7.31 3.99 -24.13
CA THR A 16 -7.70 4.06 -22.71
C THR A 16 -9.16 3.68 -22.47
N ALA A 17 -10.05 3.76 -23.46
CA ALA A 17 -11.45 3.36 -23.31
C ALA A 17 -11.95 2.52 -24.49
N TYR A 18 -12.97 1.72 -24.23
CA TYR A 18 -13.71 0.94 -25.23
C TYR A 18 -15.20 1.16 -25.01
N VAL A 19 -15.92 1.52 -26.06
CA VAL A 19 -17.38 1.69 -26.04
C VAL A 19 -17.97 0.67 -27.00
N LEU A 20 -18.88 -0.17 -26.49
CA LEU A 20 -19.61 -1.11 -27.34
C LEU A 20 -20.74 -0.36 -28.04
N LEU A 21 -20.82 -0.51 -29.35
CA LEU A 21 -21.87 0.04 -30.19
C LEU A 21 -22.50 -1.10 -30.98
N ASP A 22 -23.83 -1.14 -31.02
CA ASP A 22 -24.55 -2.11 -31.86
C ASP A 22 -24.34 -1.83 -33.35
N ALA A 23 -24.20 -0.56 -33.71
CA ALA A 23 -23.87 -0.10 -35.05
C ALA A 23 -23.02 1.17 -35.01
N LEU A 24 -22.13 1.34 -35.99
CA LEU A 24 -21.37 2.58 -36.15
C LEU A 24 -22.29 3.70 -36.66
N PRO A 25 -22.28 4.90 -36.06
CA PRO A 25 -23.03 6.02 -36.58
C PRO A 25 -22.45 6.43 -37.93
N LEU A 26 -23.30 6.48 -38.94
CA LEU A 26 -22.93 6.87 -40.30
C LEU A 26 -23.62 8.18 -40.68
N THR A 27 -22.88 9.01 -41.39
CA THR A 27 -23.42 10.15 -42.15
C THR A 27 -24.32 9.65 -43.30
N PRO A 28 -25.15 10.51 -43.91
CA PRO A 28 -25.92 10.15 -45.12
C PRO A 28 -25.05 9.63 -46.28
N ASN A 29 -23.77 10.03 -46.31
CA ASN A 29 -22.78 9.57 -47.29
C ASN A 29 -22.07 8.27 -46.87
N HIS A 30 -22.61 7.51 -45.90
CA HIS A 30 -22.08 6.24 -45.40
C HIS A 30 -20.66 6.32 -44.79
N LYS A 31 -20.15 7.52 -44.50
CA LYS A 31 -18.91 7.72 -43.72
C LYS A 31 -19.24 7.71 -42.23
N ILE A 32 -18.29 7.27 -41.39
CA ILE A 32 -18.44 7.34 -39.93
C ILE A 32 -18.65 8.79 -39.50
N ASP A 33 -19.75 9.04 -38.78
CA ASP A 33 -20.00 10.30 -38.12
C ASP A 33 -19.29 10.32 -36.76
N ARG A 34 -18.13 10.99 -36.72
CA ARG A 34 -17.32 11.08 -35.49
C ARG A 34 -17.95 11.96 -34.41
N ALA A 35 -18.81 12.92 -34.79
CA ALA A 35 -19.49 13.79 -33.84
C ALA A 35 -20.62 13.07 -33.11
N ALA A 36 -21.21 12.06 -33.77
CA ALA A 36 -22.23 11.19 -33.18
C ALA A 36 -21.67 10.02 -32.36
N LEU A 37 -20.34 9.86 -32.28
CA LEU A 37 -19.75 8.84 -31.40
C LEU A 37 -19.96 9.24 -29.94
N PRO A 38 -20.47 8.32 -29.09
CA PRO A 38 -20.66 8.62 -27.68
C PRO A 38 -19.33 8.84 -26.97
N ASP A 39 -19.33 9.78 -26.04
CA ASP A 39 -18.19 10.01 -25.17
C ASP A 39 -17.98 8.79 -24.25
N PRO A 40 -16.76 8.23 -24.20
CA PRO A 40 -16.46 7.02 -23.45
C PRO A 40 -16.65 7.14 -21.93
N LEU A 41 -16.62 8.35 -21.37
CA LEU A 41 -16.84 8.60 -19.95
C LEU A 41 -18.33 8.57 -19.62
N THR A 42 -19.17 9.23 -20.42
CA THR A 42 -20.63 9.26 -20.21
C THR A 42 -21.29 7.92 -20.54
N ALA A 43 -20.77 7.19 -21.53
CA ALA A 43 -21.26 5.84 -21.86
C ALA A 43 -21.10 4.84 -20.71
N ARG A 44 -20.16 5.08 -19.77
CA ARG A 44 -19.98 4.24 -18.57
C ARG A 44 -21.01 4.52 -17.49
N GLU A 45 -21.51 5.75 -17.39
CA GLU A 45 -22.48 6.14 -16.37
C GLU A 45 -23.86 5.50 -16.60
N THR A 46 -24.17 5.12 -17.84
CA THR A 46 -25.42 4.45 -18.22
C THR A 46 -25.37 2.93 -18.10
N GLY A 47 -24.19 2.35 -17.86
CA GLY A 47 -24.04 0.93 -17.55
C GLY A 47 -24.50 0.61 -16.12
N PRO A 48 -24.98 -0.62 -15.84
CA PRO A 48 -25.40 -0.98 -14.49
C PRO A 48 -24.26 -0.70 -13.51
N ALA A 49 -24.57 0.07 -12.46
CA ALA A 49 -23.69 0.47 -11.36
C ALA A 49 -23.24 -0.74 -10.51
N ALA A 50 -22.62 -1.72 -11.14
CA ALA A 50 -22.19 -2.99 -10.55
C ALA A 50 -20.99 -2.83 -9.61
N GLY A 51 -20.38 -1.64 -9.56
CA GLY A 51 -19.08 -1.41 -8.95
C GLY A 51 -18.96 -1.53 -7.43
N ALA A 52 -20.06 -1.56 -6.67
CA ALA A 52 -20.00 -1.50 -5.20
C ALA A 52 -20.67 -2.68 -4.48
N ARG A 53 -21.31 -3.61 -5.20
CA ARG A 53 -22.05 -4.72 -4.57
C ARG A 53 -21.07 -5.79 -4.08
N GLY A 54 -20.59 -5.65 -2.85
CA GLY A 54 -19.63 -6.56 -2.21
C GLY A 54 -18.29 -5.93 -1.79
N ALA A 55 -18.15 -4.60 -1.87
CA ALA A 55 -16.88 -3.92 -1.57
C ALA A 55 -16.58 -3.87 -0.06
N GLY A 56 -15.39 -4.34 0.33
CA GLY A 56 -14.85 -4.22 1.68
C GLY A 56 -14.58 -2.75 2.09
N PRO A 57 -14.35 -2.45 3.37
CA PRO A 57 -14.10 -1.07 3.84
C PRO A 57 -12.94 -0.38 3.11
N LEU A 58 -11.85 -1.11 2.85
CA LEU A 58 -10.67 -0.57 2.16
C LEU A 58 -10.95 -0.30 0.68
N GLU A 59 -11.69 -1.19 0.01
CA GLU A 59 -12.10 -0.98 -1.39
C GLU A 59 -12.99 0.26 -1.53
N ARG A 60 -13.92 0.46 -0.60
CA ARG A 60 -14.76 1.67 -0.57
C ARG A 60 -13.95 2.95 -0.37
N ALA A 61 -12.98 2.94 0.53
CA ALA A 61 -12.13 4.12 0.76
C ALA A 61 -11.26 4.45 -0.46
N VAL A 62 -10.71 3.44 -1.15
CA VAL A 62 -9.97 3.63 -2.39
C VAL A 62 -10.88 4.13 -3.51
N ALA A 63 -12.07 3.54 -3.67
CA ALA A 63 -13.05 3.97 -4.65
C ALA A 63 -13.46 5.43 -4.46
N GLU A 64 -13.66 5.87 -3.22
CA GLU A 64 -13.97 7.27 -2.90
C GLU A 64 -12.83 8.20 -3.29
N ALA A 65 -11.59 7.85 -2.92
CA ALA A 65 -10.42 8.63 -3.31
C ALA A 65 -10.29 8.79 -4.83
N TRP A 66 -10.64 7.75 -5.58
CA TRP A 66 -10.62 7.79 -7.05
C TRP A 66 -11.75 8.64 -7.62
N ARG A 67 -12.98 8.49 -7.13
CA ARG A 67 -14.13 9.31 -7.59
C ARG A 67 -13.84 10.79 -7.47
N GLU A 68 -13.35 11.22 -6.32
CA GLU A 68 -13.08 12.63 -6.04
C GLU A 68 -11.92 13.18 -6.89
N VAL A 69 -10.87 12.40 -7.16
CA VAL A 69 -9.74 12.86 -7.98
C VAL A 69 -10.04 12.82 -9.48
N LEU A 70 -10.79 11.80 -9.93
CA LEU A 70 -11.14 11.62 -11.34
C LEU A 70 -12.35 12.47 -11.76
N GLY A 71 -13.19 12.87 -10.79
CA GLY A 71 -14.43 13.61 -11.04
C GLY A 71 -15.54 12.74 -11.64
N THR A 72 -15.56 11.43 -11.35
CA THR A 72 -16.48 10.45 -11.97
C THR A 72 -17.48 9.91 -10.95
N GLY A 73 -18.75 9.71 -11.34
CA GLY A 73 -19.82 9.28 -10.44
C GLY A 73 -19.76 7.82 -9.98
N ALA A 74 -19.34 6.89 -10.86
CA ALA A 74 -19.27 5.46 -10.56
C ALA A 74 -17.91 4.86 -10.98
N VAL A 75 -17.27 4.15 -10.05
CA VAL A 75 -16.02 3.40 -10.28
C VAL A 75 -16.25 1.96 -9.82
N ALA A 76 -16.05 0.99 -10.71
CA ALA A 76 -16.07 -0.42 -10.39
C ALA A 76 -14.72 -0.90 -9.84
N LEU A 77 -14.75 -1.98 -9.04
CA LEU A 77 -13.55 -2.48 -8.36
C LEU A 77 -12.46 -2.96 -9.32
N ASP A 78 -12.85 -3.43 -10.49
CA ASP A 78 -11.96 -3.95 -11.53
C ASP A 78 -11.68 -2.91 -12.62
N ASP A 79 -12.17 -1.67 -12.45
CA ASP A 79 -11.86 -0.57 -13.36
C ASP A 79 -10.40 -0.16 -13.28
N ASN A 80 -9.80 0.04 -14.45
CA ASN A 80 -8.45 0.55 -14.54
C ASN A 80 -8.44 2.07 -14.36
N PHE A 81 -7.58 2.57 -13.47
CA PHE A 81 -7.41 4.00 -13.17
C PHE A 81 -7.17 4.85 -14.42
N PHE A 82 -6.30 4.37 -15.31
CA PHE A 82 -5.91 5.09 -16.53
C PHE A 82 -7.05 5.10 -17.57
N ASP A 83 -7.90 4.07 -17.54
CA ASP A 83 -9.07 3.96 -18.41
C ASP A 83 -10.19 4.92 -18.00
N LEU A 84 -10.19 5.34 -16.73
CA LEU A 84 -11.07 6.37 -16.19
C LEU A 84 -10.54 7.80 -16.43
N GLY A 85 -9.52 7.96 -17.29
CA GLY A 85 -8.85 9.24 -17.51
C GLY A 85 -7.80 9.56 -16.44
N GLY A 86 -7.26 8.56 -15.75
CA GLY A 86 -6.10 8.73 -14.88
C GLY A 86 -4.88 9.21 -15.66
N THR A 87 -4.26 10.28 -15.19
CA THR A 87 -3.00 10.84 -15.71
C THR A 87 -1.95 10.84 -14.61
N SER A 88 -0.67 11.10 -14.94
CA SER A 88 0.40 11.20 -13.93
C SER A 88 0.10 12.17 -12.80
N LEU A 89 -0.52 13.32 -13.10
CA LEU A 89 -0.94 14.29 -12.09
C LEU A 89 -2.05 13.73 -11.18
N ARG A 90 -3.04 13.04 -11.77
CA ARG A 90 -4.11 12.39 -11.02
C ARG A 90 -3.60 11.21 -10.18
N VAL A 91 -2.60 10.47 -10.67
CA VAL A 91 -1.92 9.41 -9.91
C VAL A 91 -1.26 10.03 -8.67
N ALA A 92 -0.54 11.14 -8.82
CA ALA A 92 0.10 11.82 -7.69
C ALA A 92 -0.93 12.30 -6.64
N ALA A 93 -2.03 12.89 -7.08
CA ALA A 93 -3.11 13.33 -6.19
C ALA A 93 -3.77 12.16 -5.43
N VAL A 94 -4.06 11.05 -6.11
CA VAL A 94 -4.56 9.83 -5.45
C VAL A 94 -3.53 9.27 -4.47
N HIS A 95 -2.25 9.21 -4.84
CA HIS A 95 -1.18 8.69 -4.00
C HIS A 95 -1.06 9.46 -2.68
N GLU A 96 -1.01 10.78 -2.74
CA GLU A 96 -0.94 11.66 -1.56
C GLU A 96 -2.14 11.41 -0.63
N ARG A 97 -3.34 11.27 -1.20
CA ARG A 97 -4.54 11.04 -0.43
C ARG A 97 -4.56 9.67 0.24
N LEU A 98 -4.24 8.61 -0.51
CA LEU A 98 -4.24 7.24 -0.01
C LEU A 98 -3.18 7.06 1.09
N THR A 99 -2.01 7.66 0.93
CA THR A 99 -0.94 7.61 1.94
C THR A 99 -1.31 8.33 3.24
N ARG A 100 -2.06 9.44 3.17
CA ARG A 100 -2.55 10.12 4.37
C ARG A 100 -3.65 9.37 5.11
N THR A 101 -4.45 8.58 4.42
CA THR A 101 -5.72 8.06 4.97
C THR A 101 -5.69 6.56 5.26
N VAL A 102 -5.29 5.73 4.30
CA VAL A 102 -5.53 4.28 4.35
C VAL A 102 -4.29 3.42 4.15
N ALA A 103 -3.24 3.96 3.51
CA ALA A 103 -2.05 3.19 3.16
C ALA A 103 -0.75 4.02 3.24
N PRO A 104 -0.26 4.37 4.45
CA PRO A 104 0.91 5.23 4.64
C PRO A 104 2.21 4.73 3.99
N GLY A 105 2.33 3.42 3.77
CA GLY A 105 3.49 2.79 3.12
C GLY A 105 3.33 2.57 1.62
N LEU A 106 2.25 3.05 1.00
CA LEU A 106 2.00 2.85 -0.44
C LEU A 106 3.06 3.57 -1.26
N ARG A 107 3.70 2.87 -2.21
CA ARG A 107 4.69 3.47 -3.11
C ARG A 107 3.98 3.97 -4.37
N MET A 108 4.53 5.02 -4.99
CA MET A 108 3.99 5.54 -6.25
C MET A 108 3.93 4.46 -7.34
N THR A 109 4.97 3.62 -7.42
CA THR A 109 5.07 2.51 -8.37
C THR A 109 3.93 1.48 -8.21
N ASP A 110 3.35 1.36 -7.02
CA ASP A 110 2.28 0.39 -6.76
C ASP A 110 1.00 0.75 -7.52
N LEU A 111 0.71 2.05 -7.71
CA LEU A 111 -0.46 2.51 -8.48
C LEU A 111 -0.36 2.16 -9.96
N TYR A 112 0.86 2.09 -10.50
CA TYR A 112 1.11 1.65 -11.87
C TYR A 112 1.10 0.12 -12.00
N ARG A 113 1.61 -0.59 -11.00
CA ARG A 113 1.65 -2.06 -10.97
C ARG A 113 0.28 -2.68 -10.74
N ALA A 114 -0.55 -2.03 -9.94
CA ALA A 114 -1.88 -2.48 -9.55
C ALA A 114 -2.93 -1.41 -9.89
N PRO A 115 -3.23 -1.22 -11.19
CA PRO A 115 -4.02 -0.09 -11.67
C PRO A 115 -5.53 -0.25 -11.49
N THR A 116 -5.99 -1.25 -10.75
CA THR A 116 -7.41 -1.45 -10.38
C THR A 116 -7.57 -1.42 -8.87
N ILE A 117 -8.73 -1.01 -8.36
CA ILE A 117 -9.01 -0.95 -6.92
C ILE A 117 -8.76 -2.33 -6.30
N ARG A 118 -9.29 -3.40 -6.90
CA ARG A 118 -9.13 -4.77 -6.38
C ARG A 118 -7.68 -5.23 -6.36
N SER A 119 -6.88 -4.88 -7.38
CA SER A 119 -5.45 -5.19 -7.39
C SER A 119 -4.68 -4.38 -6.34
N LEU A 120 -5.03 -3.11 -6.16
CA LEU A 120 -4.34 -2.20 -5.25
C LEU A 120 -4.61 -2.58 -3.79
N VAL A 121 -5.87 -2.87 -3.46
CA VAL A 121 -6.27 -3.32 -2.13
C VAL A 121 -5.59 -4.63 -1.75
N ARG A 122 -5.49 -5.59 -2.67
CA ARG A 122 -4.74 -6.84 -2.43
C ARG A 122 -3.27 -6.57 -2.13
N LEU A 123 -2.64 -5.66 -2.88
CA LEU A 123 -1.23 -5.29 -2.69
C LEU A 123 -1.00 -4.60 -1.33
N ILE A 124 -1.91 -3.70 -0.93
CA ILE A 124 -1.87 -3.05 0.39
C ILE A 124 -2.06 -4.08 1.51
N GLY A 125 -2.98 -5.03 1.33
CA GLY A 125 -3.24 -6.13 2.26
C GLY A 125 -2.00 -7.00 2.49
N SER A 126 -1.37 -7.49 1.41
CA SER A 126 -0.17 -8.32 1.53
C SER A 126 1.01 -7.60 2.19
N GLY A 127 1.21 -6.31 1.88
CA GLY A 127 2.28 -5.52 2.52
C GLY A 127 2.09 -5.30 4.02
N ARG A 128 0.83 -5.23 4.49
CA ARG A 128 0.51 -5.20 5.93
C ARG A 128 0.81 -6.52 6.62
N GLU A 129 0.51 -7.64 5.98
CA GLU A 129 0.79 -8.98 6.53
C GLU A 129 2.29 -9.23 6.66
N ASP A 130 3.08 -8.86 5.65
CA ASP A 130 4.53 -8.99 5.68
C ASP A 130 5.18 -8.11 6.77
N SER A 131 4.69 -6.88 6.93
CA SER A 131 5.16 -5.95 7.96
C SER A 131 4.79 -6.41 9.37
N ALA A 132 3.58 -6.94 9.55
CA ALA A 132 3.14 -7.51 10.83
C ALA A 132 3.94 -8.77 11.19
N ALA A 133 4.22 -9.64 10.22
CA ALA A 133 5.06 -10.82 10.41
C ALA A 133 6.51 -10.45 10.75
N ALA A 134 7.08 -9.42 10.12
CA ALA A 134 8.42 -8.91 10.43
C ALA A 134 8.49 -8.28 11.83
N ALA A 135 7.48 -7.50 12.22
CA ALA A 135 7.38 -6.93 13.56
C ALA A 135 7.25 -8.01 14.65
N ALA A 136 6.46 -9.06 14.39
CA ALA A 136 6.32 -10.21 15.30
C ALA A 136 7.63 -11.00 15.44
N ARG A 137 8.39 -11.21 14.35
CA ARG A 137 9.73 -11.82 14.40
C ARG A 137 10.71 -10.95 15.20
N GLY A 138 10.71 -9.64 14.98
CA GLY A 138 11.54 -8.69 15.73
C GLY A 138 11.21 -8.64 17.22
N ALA A 139 9.93 -8.72 17.59
CA ALA A 139 9.49 -8.75 18.99
C ALA A 139 9.93 -10.04 19.71
N ARG A 140 9.79 -11.21 19.07
CA ARG A 140 10.24 -12.52 19.62
C ARG A 140 11.76 -12.57 19.84
N ARG A 141 12.54 -11.91 18.99
CA ARG A 141 14.01 -11.84 19.12
C ARG A 141 14.43 -10.94 20.29
N ARG A 142 13.67 -9.87 20.58
CA ARG A 142 13.92 -8.97 21.72
C ARG A 142 13.49 -9.55 23.06
N THR A 143 12.41 -10.34 23.11
CA THR A 143 11.99 -11.03 24.34
C THR A 143 12.96 -12.15 24.70
N ALA A 144 13.49 -12.90 23.71
CA ALA A 144 14.55 -13.88 23.94
C ALA A 144 15.85 -13.24 24.47
N ALA A 145 16.24 -12.07 23.94
CA ALA A 145 17.44 -11.35 24.41
C ALA A 145 17.30 -10.76 25.83
N ARG A 146 16.08 -10.41 26.28
CA ARG A 146 15.83 -9.92 27.65
C ARG A 146 15.74 -11.05 28.69
N GLY A 147 15.44 -12.29 28.30
CA GLY A 147 15.39 -13.44 29.20
C GLY A 147 16.77 -14.02 29.61
N GLY A 148 17.82 -13.73 28.84
CA GLY A 148 19.17 -14.26 29.09
C GLY A 148 20.01 -13.51 30.14
N ALA A 149 19.60 -12.31 30.57
CA ALA A 149 20.43 -11.43 31.41
C ALA A 149 20.16 -11.51 32.93
N ARG A 150 19.43 -12.52 33.42
CA ARG A 150 19.10 -12.66 34.87
C ARG A 150 19.62 -13.93 35.56
N ARG A 151 20.63 -14.61 35.01
CA ARG A 151 21.23 -15.77 35.68
C ARG A 151 22.76 -15.79 35.63
N ALA A 152 23.40 -14.71 36.04
CA ALA A 152 24.84 -14.71 36.35
C ALA A 152 25.22 -13.51 37.25
N ALA A 153 24.68 -13.43 38.47
CA ALA A 153 25.20 -12.54 39.52
C ALA A 153 24.69 -12.97 40.89
N ALA A 154 25.16 -14.12 41.37
CA ALA A 154 25.14 -14.45 42.79
C ALA A 154 26.51 -15.05 43.10
N ARG A 155 27.11 -14.63 44.24
CA ARG A 155 28.55 -14.65 44.62
C ARG A 155 29.23 -13.34 44.20
N THR A 156 29.66 -12.41 45.07
CA THR A 156 29.96 -12.44 46.50
C THR A 156 30.02 -10.97 46.98
N ARG A 157 29.55 -10.68 48.20
CA ARG A 157 29.66 -9.36 48.89
C ARG A 157 30.57 -9.52 50.15
N PRO A 158 31.03 -8.43 50.80
CA PRO A 158 32.44 -8.22 51.13
C PRO A 158 32.76 -8.45 52.62
N ALA A 159 34.03 -8.72 52.94
CA ALA A 159 34.56 -8.70 54.31
C ALA A 159 35.67 -7.65 54.42
N GLY A 160 35.56 -6.79 55.44
CA GLY A 160 36.47 -5.69 55.74
C GLY A 160 37.87 -6.12 56.21
N PRO A 161 38.77 -5.16 56.47
CA PRO A 161 40.18 -5.42 56.73
C PRO A 161 40.40 -6.04 58.12
N PRO A 162 41.41 -6.93 58.28
CA PRO A 162 41.72 -7.52 59.58
C PRO A 162 42.48 -6.54 60.50
N PRO A 163 42.30 -6.62 61.83
CA PRO A 163 43.11 -5.89 62.80
C PRO A 163 44.50 -6.53 62.98
N HIS A 164 45.54 -5.70 63.15
CA HIS A 164 46.88 -6.14 63.52
C HIS A 164 46.95 -6.46 65.04
N PRO A 165 47.48 -7.64 65.44
CA PRO A 165 47.73 -7.94 66.84
C PRO A 165 49.07 -7.37 67.35
N GLN A 166 49.04 -7.04 68.64
CA GLN A 166 50.10 -6.51 69.50
C GLN A 166 51.42 -7.29 69.44
N GLN A 167 52.54 -6.56 69.50
CA GLN A 167 53.85 -7.04 69.95
C GLN A 167 54.05 -6.58 71.40
N PRO A 168 54.48 -7.45 72.33
CA PRO A 168 54.66 -7.09 73.73
C PRO A 168 55.98 -6.34 73.98
N ALA A 169 55.90 -5.48 74.99
CA ALA A 169 57.00 -4.71 75.53
C ALA A 169 58.06 -5.60 76.22
N GLY A 170 59.31 -5.22 75.97
CA GLY A 170 60.51 -5.49 76.74
C GLY A 170 61.63 -4.74 76.01
N GLY A 171 62.38 -3.80 76.57
CA GLY A 171 62.70 -3.51 77.96
C GLY A 171 64.22 -3.36 78.04
N THR A 172 64.69 -2.29 78.67
CA THR A 172 66.05 -2.08 79.24
C THR A 172 67.03 -1.20 78.45
N SER A 173 67.29 -0.02 79.05
CA SER A 173 68.55 0.76 79.23
C SER A 173 69.43 1.08 78.02
N ASP A 174 70.01 2.27 77.88
CA ASP A 174 70.69 3.15 78.85
C ASP A 174 70.60 4.62 78.38
#